data_AF-A0A3M1US96-F1
#
_entry.id   AF-A0A3M1US96-F1
#
_cell.length_a   1.000
_cell.length_b   1.000
_cell.length_c   1.000
_cell.angle_alpha   90.00
_cell.angle_beta   90.00
_cell.angle_gamma   90.00
#
_symmetry.space_group_name_H-M   'P 1'
#
loop_
_entity.id
_entity.type
_entity.pdbx_description
1 polymer ?
#
loop_
_entity_poly.entity_id
_entity_poly.type
_entity_poly.pdbx_seq_one_letter_code
_entity_poly.pdbx_strand_id
1 'polypeptide(L)'
;MAPEALQRDLLQLLFDNLQRSMQAVVIVATGLAAGLWSHAGKGALIGWWTLVVLIALARIRQGHRWRRRPDYRPPHLWQRSFRWGALAMAFAWSATVPLFMWNAAPTQQLFIAFVLAGITAGAIPSLAVDLRLVLFYPYALMLPVALVLLVRTGGVGPAMGALILVYLVMITSVALDYHRALRGSIADRYALAEKERETRR
;
A
#
# COMPACT_ATOMS: atom_id res chain seq x y z
N MET A 1 -0.08 -29.35 -9.61
CA MET A 1 -1.17 -28.62 -10.30
C MET A 1 -2.02 -27.73 -9.37
N ALA A 2 -2.35 -28.14 -8.13
CA ALA A 2 -3.10 -27.30 -7.18
C ALA A 2 -2.45 -25.94 -6.77
N PRO A 3 -1.12 -25.80 -6.56
CA PRO A 3 -0.54 -24.54 -6.08
C PRO A 3 -0.44 -23.42 -7.13
N GLU A 4 -0.44 -23.74 -8.43
CA GLU A 4 -0.37 -22.72 -9.50
C GLU A 4 -1.73 -22.10 -9.82
N ALA A 5 -2.80 -22.90 -9.83
CA ALA A 5 -4.17 -22.40 -9.95
C ALA A 5 -4.49 -21.44 -8.78
N LEU A 6 -4.04 -21.81 -7.59
CA LEU A 6 -4.17 -20.99 -6.39
C LEU A 6 -3.49 -19.62 -6.52
N GLN A 7 -2.26 -19.61 -7.00
CA GLN A 7 -1.54 -18.38 -7.24
C GLN A 7 -2.22 -17.51 -8.29
N ARG A 8 -2.87 -18.10 -9.30
CA ARG A 8 -3.59 -17.35 -10.34
C ARG A 8 -4.84 -16.66 -9.78
N ASP A 9 -5.65 -17.34 -8.98
CA ASP A 9 -6.85 -16.76 -8.37
C ASP A 9 -6.51 -15.61 -7.42
N LEU A 10 -5.45 -15.78 -6.62
CA LEU A 10 -4.89 -14.73 -5.77
C LEU A 10 -4.44 -13.51 -6.58
N LEU A 11 -3.71 -13.74 -7.68
CA LEU A 11 -3.25 -12.66 -8.55
C LEU A 11 -4.44 -11.96 -9.22
N GLN A 12 -5.50 -12.68 -9.59
CA GLN A 12 -6.70 -12.08 -10.17
C GLN A 12 -7.38 -11.11 -9.19
N LEU A 13 -7.63 -11.53 -7.95
CA LEU A 13 -8.19 -10.67 -6.90
C LEU A 13 -7.32 -9.42 -6.64
N LEU A 14 -5.99 -9.60 -6.63
CA LEU A 14 -5.04 -8.48 -6.49
C LEU A 14 -5.15 -7.47 -7.63
N PHE A 15 -5.14 -7.96 -8.88
CA PHE A 15 -5.10 -7.11 -10.07
C PHE A 15 -6.45 -6.45 -10.38
N ASP A 16 -7.56 -7.04 -9.94
CA ASP A 16 -8.90 -6.45 -10.05
C ASP A 16 -9.05 -5.24 -9.13
N ASN A 17 -8.55 -5.34 -7.90
CA ASN A 17 -8.55 -4.22 -6.95
C ASN A 17 -7.44 -3.19 -7.23
N LEU A 18 -6.36 -3.60 -7.92
CA LEU A 18 -5.21 -2.74 -8.17
C LEU A 18 -5.60 -1.45 -8.92
N GLN A 19 -6.47 -1.52 -9.93
CA GLN A 19 -6.83 -0.33 -10.70
C GLN A 19 -7.59 0.70 -9.84
N ARG A 20 -8.56 0.25 -9.04
CA ARG A 20 -9.32 1.14 -8.14
C ARG A 20 -8.41 1.74 -7.07
N SER A 21 -7.52 0.93 -6.50
CA SER A 21 -6.51 1.39 -5.53
C SER A 21 -5.59 2.45 -6.13
N MET A 22 -5.08 2.25 -7.36
CA MET A 22 -4.20 3.23 -8.02
C MET A 22 -4.92 4.54 -8.38
N GLN A 23 -6.21 4.50 -8.70
CA GLN A 23 -7.01 5.72 -8.88
C GLN A 23 -7.11 6.52 -7.58
N ALA A 24 -7.42 5.85 -6.46
CA ALA A 24 -7.44 6.48 -5.14
C ALA A 24 -6.08 7.10 -4.79
N VAL A 25 -4.98 6.39 -5.07
CA VAL A 25 -3.61 6.91 -4.87
C VAL A 25 -3.36 8.21 -5.64
N VAL A 26 -3.77 8.29 -6.92
CA VAL A 26 -3.59 9.51 -7.73
C VAL A 26 -4.45 10.66 -7.20
N ILE A 27 -5.69 10.38 -6.81
CA ILE A 27 -6.60 11.38 -6.22
C ILE A 27 -5.99 11.93 -4.93
N VAL A 28 -5.55 11.05 -4.03
CA VAL A 28 -4.95 11.44 -2.75
C VAL A 28 -3.63 12.18 -2.96
N ALA A 29 -2.78 11.76 -3.91
CA ALA A 29 -1.53 12.46 -4.24
C ALA A 29 -1.80 13.87 -4.80
N THR A 30 -2.83 14.02 -5.61
CA THR A 30 -3.26 15.32 -6.15
C THR A 30 -3.81 16.21 -5.04
N GLY A 31 -4.62 15.66 -4.12
CA GLY A 31 -5.10 16.37 -2.95
C GLY A 31 -3.99 16.83 -2.02
N LEU A 32 -2.99 15.97 -1.76
CA LEU A 32 -1.81 16.32 -0.97
C LEU A 32 -1.02 17.44 -1.65
N ALA A 33 -0.76 17.32 -2.95
CA ALA A 33 -0.06 18.35 -3.72
C ALA A 33 -0.82 19.70 -3.70
N ALA A 34 -2.13 19.68 -3.90
CA ALA A 34 -2.95 20.89 -3.83
C ALA A 34 -2.90 21.54 -2.43
N GLY A 35 -3.04 20.75 -1.36
CA GLY A 35 -3.00 21.26 0.02
C GLY A 35 -1.63 21.82 0.44
N LEU A 36 -0.55 21.32 -0.15
CA LEU A 36 0.82 21.80 0.11
C LEU A 36 1.30 22.88 -0.87
N TRP A 37 0.51 23.23 -1.89
CA TRP A 37 0.95 24.07 -3.01
C TRP A 37 1.52 25.44 -2.61
N SER A 38 0.95 26.07 -1.58
CA SER A 38 1.38 27.38 -1.08
C SER A 38 2.49 27.31 -0.03
N HIS A 39 2.84 26.11 0.46
CA HIS A 39 3.75 25.91 1.60
C HIS A 39 5.02 25.14 1.24
N ALA A 40 4.99 24.37 0.14
CA ALA A 40 6.11 23.54 -0.31
C ALA A 40 6.74 24.07 -1.60
N GLY A 41 8.01 23.74 -1.83
CA GLY A 41 8.71 24.06 -3.08
C GLY A 41 8.03 23.39 -4.27
N LYS A 42 7.48 24.20 -5.19
CA LYS A 42 6.69 23.72 -6.34
C LYS A 42 7.43 22.67 -7.19
N GLY A 43 8.74 22.85 -7.40
CA GLY A 43 9.55 21.88 -8.16
C GLY A 43 9.60 20.50 -7.51
N ALA A 44 9.87 20.44 -6.19
CA ALA A 44 9.88 19.18 -5.44
C ALA A 44 8.48 18.54 -5.41
N LEU A 45 7.43 19.35 -5.27
CA LEU A 45 6.06 18.89 -5.23
C LEU A 45 5.59 18.30 -6.56
N ILE A 46 5.85 19.00 -7.68
CA ILE A 46 5.56 18.52 -9.04
C ILE A 46 6.38 17.27 -9.34
N GLY A 47 7.67 17.26 -8.99
CA GLY A 47 8.54 16.10 -9.19
C GLY A 47 8.05 14.86 -8.44
N TRP A 48 7.71 15.02 -7.16
CA TRP A 48 7.13 13.96 -6.33
C TRP A 48 5.78 13.47 -6.87
N TRP A 49 4.87 14.38 -7.20
CA TRP A 49 3.56 14.03 -7.75
C TRP A 49 3.69 13.28 -9.08
N THR A 50 4.57 13.74 -9.97
CA THR A 50 4.85 13.09 -11.25
C THR A 50 5.39 11.68 -11.02
N LEU A 51 6.31 11.49 -10.07
CA LEU A 51 6.83 10.18 -9.70
C LEU A 51 5.70 9.23 -9.25
N VAL A 52 4.82 9.68 -8.35
CA VAL A 52 3.69 8.88 -7.86
C VAL A 52 2.75 8.50 -9.01
N VAL A 53 2.42 9.45 -9.89
CA VAL A 53 1.57 9.20 -11.08
C VAL A 53 2.22 8.20 -12.02
N LEU A 54 3.51 8.33 -12.32
CA LEU A 54 4.23 7.38 -13.18
C LEU A 54 4.23 5.97 -12.61
N ILE A 55 4.47 5.81 -11.30
CA ILE A 55 4.39 4.51 -10.63
C ILE A 55 2.96 3.97 -10.72
N ALA A 56 1.94 4.78 -10.43
CA ALA A 56 0.53 4.37 -10.51
C ALA A 56 0.14 3.91 -11.93
N LEU A 57 0.52 4.66 -12.97
CA LEU A 57 0.30 4.30 -14.37
C LEU A 57 1.03 2.99 -14.75
N ALA A 58 2.26 2.83 -14.31
CA ALA A 58 3.01 1.58 -14.52
C ALA A 58 2.31 0.38 -13.87
N ARG A 59 1.73 0.55 -12.67
CA ARG A 59 0.98 -0.51 -11.98
C ARG A 59 -0.38 -0.80 -12.63
N ILE A 60 -1.10 0.22 -13.08
CA ILE A 60 -2.33 0.05 -13.86
C ILE A 60 -2.02 -0.72 -15.15
N ARG A 61 -0.93 -0.38 -15.85
CA ARG A 61 -0.48 -1.10 -17.05
C ARG A 61 -0.11 -2.55 -16.74
N GLN A 62 0.51 -2.83 -15.60
CA GLN A 62 0.77 -4.21 -15.15
C GLN A 62 -0.54 -4.98 -14.96
N GLY A 63 -1.54 -4.41 -14.30
CA GLY A 63 -2.86 -5.05 -14.13
C GLY A 63 -3.59 -5.29 -15.45
N HIS A 64 -3.51 -4.34 -16.39
CA HIS A 64 -4.06 -4.55 -17.74
C HIS A 64 -3.36 -5.68 -18.50
N ARG A 65 -2.02 -5.78 -18.38
CA ARG A 65 -1.28 -6.87 -19.03
C ARG A 65 -1.60 -8.23 -18.41
N TRP A 66 -1.74 -8.30 -17.09
CA TRP A 66 -2.18 -9.52 -16.41
C TRP A 66 -3.55 -9.98 -16.93
N ARG A 67 -4.54 -9.07 -16.99
CA ARG A 67 -5.88 -9.39 -17.50
C ARG A 67 -5.90 -9.84 -18.96
N ARG A 68 -5.06 -9.26 -19.82
CA ARG A 68 -5.03 -9.58 -21.25
C ARG A 68 -4.21 -10.83 -21.58
N ARG A 69 -3.12 -11.07 -20.85
CA ARG A 69 -2.18 -12.17 -21.13
C ARG A 69 -1.62 -12.73 -19.81
N PRO A 70 -2.44 -13.43 -19.01
CA PRO A 70 -1.99 -13.98 -17.73
C PRO A 70 -0.84 -14.99 -17.92
N ASP A 71 -0.89 -15.78 -19.00
CA ASP A 71 0.15 -16.77 -19.35
C ASP A 71 1.42 -16.17 -19.97
N TYR A 72 1.51 -14.85 -20.17
CA TYR A 72 2.70 -14.20 -20.75
C TYR A 72 3.96 -14.36 -19.88
N ARG A 73 3.78 -14.52 -18.56
CA ARG A 73 4.87 -14.77 -17.62
C ARG A 73 4.44 -15.78 -16.56
N PRO A 74 5.38 -16.56 -16.01
CA PRO A 74 5.13 -17.37 -14.83
C PRO A 74 4.53 -16.55 -13.67
N PRO A 75 3.61 -17.12 -12.86
CA PRO A 75 2.96 -16.43 -11.74
C PRO A 75 3.94 -15.76 -10.75
N HIS A 76 5.09 -16.40 -10.48
CA HIS A 76 6.11 -15.86 -9.58
C HIS A 76 6.74 -14.55 -10.09
N LEU A 77 6.87 -14.36 -11.42
CA LEU A 77 7.38 -13.11 -12.00
C LEU A 77 6.37 -11.98 -11.90
N TRP A 78 5.07 -12.28 -12.03
CA TRP A 78 4.01 -11.31 -11.78
C TRP A 78 3.99 -10.86 -10.33
N GLN A 79 4.12 -11.81 -9.38
CA GLN A 79 4.23 -11.49 -7.96
C GLN A 79 5.48 -10.65 -7.65
N ARG A 80 6.64 -10.99 -8.22
CA ARG A 80 7.87 -10.19 -8.06
C ARG A 80 7.71 -8.77 -8.63
N SER A 81 7.11 -8.63 -9.81
CA SER A 81 6.83 -7.31 -10.41
C SER A 81 5.88 -6.48 -9.53
N PHE A 82 4.84 -7.10 -8.99
CA PHE A 82 3.91 -6.46 -8.05
C PHE A 82 4.64 -5.98 -6.78
N ARG A 83 5.52 -6.80 -6.22
CA ARG A 83 6.35 -6.45 -5.04
C ARG A 83 7.20 -5.21 -5.28
N TRP A 84 7.95 -5.17 -6.39
CA TRP A 84 8.77 -4.00 -6.72
C TRP A 84 7.93 -2.74 -6.91
N GLY A 85 6.75 -2.85 -7.54
CA GLY A 85 5.82 -1.72 -7.64
C GLY A 85 5.27 -1.25 -6.28
N ALA A 86 5.06 -2.16 -5.34
CA ALA A 86 4.61 -1.81 -3.98
C ALA A 86 5.72 -1.12 -3.19
N LEU A 87 6.95 -1.62 -3.28
CA LEU A 87 8.12 -1.00 -2.65
C LEU A 87 8.39 0.39 -3.23
N ALA A 88 8.38 0.54 -4.56
CA ALA A 88 8.56 1.83 -5.21
C ALA A 88 7.50 2.86 -4.76
N MET A 89 6.24 2.43 -4.67
CA MET A 89 5.16 3.27 -4.15
C MET A 89 5.36 3.62 -2.68
N ALA A 90 5.81 2.66 -1.85
CA ALA A 90 6.12 2.91 -0.44
C ALA A 90 7.18 4.00 -0.30
N PHE A 91 8.31 3.87 -0.99
CA PHE A 91 9.39 4.86 -0.95
C PHE A 91 8.94 6.23 -1.48
N ALA A 92 8.14 6.27 -2.54
CA ALA A 92 7.60 7.52 -3.07
C ALA A 92 6.73 8.24 -2.03
N TRP A 93 5.88 7.51 -1.30
CA TRP A 93 5.08 8.10 -0.20
C TRP A 93 5.93 8.46 1.00
N SER A 94 6.87 7.62 1.43
CA SER A 94 7.77 7.94 2.55
C SER A 94 8.62 9.19 2.30
N ALA A 95 8.96 9.47 1.03
CA ALA A 95 9.71 10.67 0.67
C ALA A 95 8.97 11.98 1.00
N THR A 96 7.65 11.98 1.21
CA THR A 96 6.93 13.20 1.61
C THR A 96 7.39 13.72 2.97
N VAL A 97 7.88 12.84 3.84
CA VAL A 97 8.31 13.21 5.19
C VAL A 97 9.56 14.11 5.18
N PRO A 98 10.71 13.68 4.65
CA PRO A 98 11.88 14.55 4.56
C PRO A 98 11.66 15.74 3.62
N LEU A 99 10.90 15.58 2.53
CA LEU A 99 10.70 16.66 1.55
C LEU A 99 9.73 17.75 2.02
N PHE A 100 8.65 17.38 2.69
CA PHE A 100 7.53 18.29 2.94
C PHE A 100 7.11 18.39 4.40
N MET A 101 7.51 17.46 5.29
CA MET A 101 7.06 17.44 6.69
C MET A 101 8.10 18.02 7.66
N TRP A 102 9.39 17.77 7.42
CA TRP A 102 10.47 18.03 8.39
C TRP A 102 10.55 19.47 8.93
N ASN A 103 10.26 20.46 8.07
CA ASN A 103 10.29 21.88 8.40
C ASN A 103 8.91 22.56 8.23
N ALA A 104 7.85 21.77 8.08
CA ALA A 104 6.52 22.33 7.90
C ALA A 104 5.88 22.71 9.24
N ALA A 105 4.90 23.62 9.19
CA ALA A 105 4.15 23.97 10.39
C ALA A 105 3.26 22.78 10.84
N PRO A 106 2.86 22.72 12.12
CA PRO A 106 2.16 21.57 12.69
C PRO A 106 0.90 21.16 11.92
N THR A 107 0.17 22.13 11.33
CA THR A 107 -1.03 21.85 10.53
C THR A 107 -0.71 21.03 9.28
N GLN A 108 0.34 21.36 8.53
CA GLN A 108 0.78 20.59 7.36
C GLN A 108 1.38 19.24 7.77
N GLN A 109 2.07 19.17 8.91
CA GLN A 109 2.57 17.91 9.45
C GLN A 109 1.43 16.93 9.75
N LEU A 110 0.36 17.43 10.40
CA LEU A 110 -0.85 16.65 10.66
C LEU A 110 -1.54 16.24 9.35
N PHE A 111 -1.63 17.14 8.37
CA PHE A 111 -2.21 16.82 7.07
C PHE A 111 -1.47 15.68 6.37
N ILE A 112 -0.13 15.73 6.33
CA ILE A 112 0.70 14.66 5.75
C ILE A 112 0.52 13.35 6.54
N ALA A 113 0.55 13.41 7.88
CA ALA A 113 0.37 12.24 8.73
C ALA A 113 -1.00 11.58 8.51
N PHE A 114 -2.07 12.37 8.40
CA PHE A 114 -3.42 11.89 8.14
C PHE A 114 -3.52 11.19 6.77
N VAL A 115 -2.98 11.82 5.72
CA VAL A 115 -2.95 11.23 4.37
C VAL A 115 -2.19 9.91 4.37
N LEU A 116 -0.99 9.87 4.95
CA LEU A 116 -0.18 8.66 4.98
C LEU A 116 -0.84 7.54 5.81
N ALA A 117 -1.49 7.85 6.93
CA ALA A 117 -2.20 6.88 7.76
C ALA A 117 -3.41 6.26 7.01
N GLY A 118 -4.12 7.07 6.23
CA GLY A 118 -5.20 6.59 5.36
C GLY A 118 -4.68 5.65 4.27
N ILE A 119 -3.54 5.98 3.66
CA ILE A 119 -2.91 5.13 2.64
C ILE A 119 -2.44 3.79 3.23
N THR A 120 -1.82 3.80 4.41
CA THR A 120 -1.36 2.56 5.05
C THR A 120 -2.52 1.64 5.40
N ALA A 121 -3.63 2.17 5.92
CA ALA A 121 -4.84 1.39 6.19
C ALA A 121 -5.47 0.83 4.90
N GLY A 122 -5.62 1.67 3.87
CA GLY A 122 -6.23 1.27 2.60
C GLY A 122 -5.40 0.27 1.78
N ALA A 123 -4.09 0.17 2.04
CA ALA A 123 -3.21 -0.75 1.35
C ALA A 123 -3.33 -2.21 1.82
N ILE A 124 -3.83 -2.46 3.04
CA ILE A 124 -3.83 -3.79 3.67
C ILE A 124 -4.46 -4.87 2.79
N PRO A 125 -5.71 -4.73 2.29
CA PRO A 125 -6.34 -5.80 1.52
C PRO A 125 -5.57 -6.17 0.25
N SER A 126 -4.90 -5.18 -0.36
CA SER A 126 -4.12 -5.36 -1.59
C SER A 126 -2.72 -5.92 -1.34
N LEU A 127 -2.17 -5.76 -0.12
CA LEU A 127 -0.85 -6.25 0.22
C LEU A 127 -0.89 -7.55 1.04
N ALA A 128 -2.04 -7.91 1.60
CA ALA A 128 -2.23 -9.09 2.47
C ALA A 128 -1.87 -10.43 1.81
N VAL A 129 -1.75 -10.52 0.48
CA VAL A 129 -1.21 -11.73 -0.17
C VAL A 129 0.26 -11.98 0.18
N ASP A 130 0.99 -10.93 0.53
CA ASP A 130 2.39 -10.99 0.90
C ASP A 130 2.61 -10.43 2.31
N LEU A 131 2.89 -11.34 3.25
CA LEU A 131 3.12 -10.99 4.65
C LEU A 131 4.26 -9.97 4.82
N ARG A 132 5.32 -10.04 4.01
CA ARG A 132 6.45 -9.13 4.14
C ARG A 132 6.05 -7.72 3.69
N LEU A 133 5.30 -7.60 2.60
CA LEU A 133 4.83 -6.30 2.13
C LEU A 133 3.79 -5.68 3.04
N VAL A 134 2.79 -6.45 3.48
CA VAL A 134 1.70 -5.92 4.32
C VAL A 134 2.23 -5.42 5.66
N LEU A 135 3.34 -6.00 6.16
CA LEU A 135 4.04 -5.53 7.36
C LEU A 135 5.04 -4.41 7.07
N PHE A 136 5.81 -4.48 5.99
CA PHE A 136 6.79 -3.44 5.67
C PHE A 136 6.13 -2.08 5.38
N TYR A 137 5.01 -2.10 4.64
CA TYR A 137 4.43 -0.89 4.07
C TYR A 137 3.97 0.13 5.13
N PRO A 138 3.22 -0.24 6.19
CA PRO A 138 2.85 0.72 7.25
C PRO A 138 4.05 1.33 7.94
N TYR A 139 5.07 0.54 8.27
CA TYR A 139 6.26 1.01 8.96
C TYR A 139 7.10 1.95 8.10
N ALA A 140 7.27 1.63 6.80
CA ALA A 140 7.99 2.49 5.87
C ALA A 140 7.38 3.90 5.79
N LEU A 141 6.05 4.01 5.82
CA LEU A 141 5.34 5.28 5.73
C LEU A 141 5.27 6.01 7.08
N MET A 142 4.99 5.29 8.17
CA MET A 142 4.65 5.91 9.46
C MET A 142 5.82 6.11 10.40
N LEU A 143 6.89 5.29 10.35
CA LEU A 143 8.04 5.50 11.24
C LEU A 143 8.70 6.87 11.02
N PRO A 144 8.92 7.35 9.77
CA PRO A 144 9.45 8.69 9.57
C PRO A 144 8.51 9.78 10.11
N VAL A 145 7.19 9.59 9.99
CA VAL A 145 6.18 10.52 10.52
C VAL A 145 6.27 10.58 12.04
N ALA A 146 6.28 9.42 12.72
CA ALA A 146 6.44 9.35 14.17
C ALA A 146 7.73 10.05 14.63
N LEU A 147 8.84 9.81 13.93
CA LEU A 147 10.12 10.46 14.23
C LEU A 147 10.03 11.98 14.14
N VAL A 148 9.44 12.52 13.07
CA VAL A 148 9.27 13.97 12.92
C VAL A 148 8.39 14.53 14.03
N LEU A 149 7.27 13.88 14.36
CA LEU A 149 6.38 14.36 15.41
C LEU A 149 7.02 14.31 16.81
N LEU A 150 7.84 13.31 17.09
CA LEU A 150 8.55 13.18 18.37
C LEU A 150 9.66 14.22 18.54
N VAL A 151 10.37 14.56 17.47
CA VAL A 151 11.62 15.34 17.55
C VAL A 151 11.45 16.78 17.12
N ARG A 152 10.57 17.06 16.15
CA ARG A 152 10.45 18.39 15.50
C ARG A 152 9.19 19.13 15.91
N THR A 153 8.13 18.40 16.23
CA THR A 153 6.84 19.01 16.56
C THR A 153 6.79 19.26 18.06
N GLY A 154 6.96 20.51 18.48
CA GLY A 154 6.77 20.90 19.88
C GLY A 154 5.31 20.75 20.35
N GLY A 155 5.05 21.00 21.64
CA GLY A 155 3.70 20.94 22.21
C GLY A 155 3.12 19.53 22.17
N VAL A 156 2.01 19.34 21.45
CA VAL A 156 1.30 18.04 21.34
C VAL A 156 2.01 17.02 20.44
N GLY A 157 3.06 17.43 19.72
CA GLY A 157 3.79 16.58 18.78
C GLY A 157 4.27 15.23 19.34
N PRO A 158 4.95 15.17 20.49
CA PRO A 158 5.45 13.91 21.02
C PRO A 158 4.33 12.93 21.38
N ALA A 159 3.18 13.45 21.88
CA ALA A 159 2.00 12.63 22.14
C ALA A 159 1.44 12.05 20.83
N MET A 160 1.36 12.84 19.76
CA MET A 160 0.93 12.36 18.44
C MET A 160 1.90 11.31 17.88
N GLY A 161 3.21 11.53 18.01
CA GLY A 161 4.23 10.57 17.61
C GLY A 161 4.10 9.23 18.35
N ALA A 162 3.87 9.27 19.67
CA ALA A 162 3.60 8.06 20.46
C ALA A 162 2.30 7.35 20.01
N LEU A 163 1.24 8.09 19.70
CA LEU A 163 0.00 7.51 19.15
C LEU A 163 0.24 6.86 17.78
N ILE A 164 1.14 7.37 16.94
CA ILE A 164 1.51 6.70 15.69
C ILE A 164 2.22 5.36 15.96
N LEU A 165 3.04 5.26 17.01
CA LEU A 165 3.65 3.98 17.39
C LEU A 165 2.59 2.98 17.85
N VAL A 166 1.59 3.42 18.61
CA VAL A 166 0.43 2.57 18.98
C VAL A 166 -0.37 2.15 17.74
N TYR A 167 -0.61 3.09 16.82
CA TYR A 167 -1.24 2.80 15.52
C TYR A 167 -0.46 1.74 14.74
N LEU A 168 0.88 1.79 14.73
CA LEU A 168 1.72 0.79 14.06
C LEU A 168 1.56 -0.61 14.67
N VAL A 169 1.42 -0.72 15.99
CA VAL A 169 1.14 -2.01 16.64
C VAL A 169 -0.25 -2.51 16.25
N MET A 170 -1.26 -1.64 16.31
CA MET A 170 -2.64 -2.01 15.98
C MET A 170 -2.80 -2.41 14.51
N ILE A 171 -2.23 -1.64 13.59
CA ILE A 171 -2.32 -1.90 12.14
C ILE A 171 -1.57 -3.18 11.76
N THR A 172 -0.55 -3.57 12.54
CA THR A 172 0.12 -4.86 12.39
C THR A 172 -0.81 -6.02 12.72
N SER A 173 -1.56 -5.94 13.82
CA SER A 173 -2.56 -6.95 14.15
C SER A 173 -3.61 -7.07 13.04
N VAL A 174 -4.14 -5.93 12.59
CA VAL A 174 -5.10 -5.89 11.47
C VAL A 174 -4.51 -6.53 10.20
N ALA A 175 -3.25 -6.23 9.87
CA ALA A 175 -2.57 -6.78 8.70
C ALA A 175 -2.38 -8.31 8.81
N LEU A 176 -2.03 -8.81 10.00
CA LEU A 176 -1.88 -10.24 10.27
C LEU A 176 -3.22 -10.97 10.17
N ASP A 177 -4.29 -10.40 10.72
CA ASP A 177 -5.63 -10.97 10.66
C ASP A 177 -6.14 -11.01 9.22
N TYR A 178 -5.91 -9.94 8.44
CA TYR A 178 -6.22 -9.93 7.01
C TYR A 178 -5.43 -10.98 6.23
N HIS A 179 -4.13 -11.14 6.50
CA HIS A 179 -3.30 -12.17 5.86
C HIS A 179 -3.81 -13.59 6.17
N ARG A 180 -4.17 -13.85 7.42
CA ARG A 180 -4.73 -15.14 7.87
C ARG A 180 -6.09 -15.41 7.25
N ALA A 181 -7.00 -14.44 7.30
CA ALA A 181 -8.34 -14.55 6.73
C ALA A 181 -8.29 -14.82 5.23
N LEU A 182 -7.40 -14.13 4.51
CA LEU A 182 -7.19 -14.36 3.09
C LEU A 182 -6.72 -15.80 2.82
N ARG A 183 -5.72 -16.29 3.56
CA ARG A 183 -5.25 -17.68 3.44
C ARG A 183 -6.31 -18.72 3.81
N GLY A 184 -7.12 -18.46 4.83
CA GLY A 184 -8.23 -19.34 5.24
C GLY A 184 -9.30 -19.44 4.17
N SER A 185 -9.79 -18.28 3.67
CA SER A 185 -10.83 -18.23 2.63
C SER A 185 -10.46 -18.98 1.35
N ILE A 186 -9.17 -19.05 1.08
CA ILE A 186 -8.59 -19.79 -0.02
C ILE A 186 -8.61 -21.29 0.28
N ALA A 187 -8.09 -21.70 1.44
CA ALA A 187 -8.05 -23.11 1.83
C ALA A 187 -9.45 -23.73 1.81
N ASP A 188 -10.46 -22.99 2.28
CA ASP A 188 -11.85 -23.42 2.29
C ASP A 188 -12.41 -23.63 0.87
N ARG A 189 -12.11 -22.74 -0.07
CA ARG A 189 -12.51 -22.89 -1.49
C ARG A 189 -11.93 -24.15 -2.12
N TYR A 190 -10.69 -24.50 -1.77
CA TYR A 190 -10.07 -25.73 -2.24
C TYR A 190 -10.72 -26.98 -1.64
N ALA A 191 -10.99 -26.97 -0.33
CA ALA A 191 -11.65 -28.08 0.34
C ALA A 191 -13.06 -28.35 -0.24
N LEU A 192 -13.79 -27.30 -0.60
CA LEU A 192 -15.09 -27.41 -1.27
C LEU A 192 -14.96 -27.99 -2.68
N ALA A 193 -14.00 -27.50 -3.48
CA ALA A 193 -13.77 -28.00 -4.83
C ALA A 193 -13.32 -29.46 -4.87
N GLU A 194 -12.60 -29.92 -3.84
CA GLU A 194 -12.22 -31.33 -3.68
C GLU A 194 -13.44 -32.22 -3.36
N LYS A 195 -14.28 -31.80 -2.38
CA LYS A 195 -15.54 -32.50 -2.06
C LYS A 195 -16.49 -32.62 -3.24
N GLU A 196 -16.64 -31.55 -4.03
CA GLU A 196 -17.48 -31.59 -5.24
C GLU A 196 -16.98 -32.58 -6.29
N ARG A 197 -15.66 -32.80 -6.39
CA ARG A 197 -15.07 -33.79 -7.30
C ARG A 197 -15.28 -35.23 -6.82
N GLU A 198 -15.22 -35.45 -5.51
CA GLU A 198 -15.50 -36.75 -4.90
C GLU A 198 -16.98 -37.13 -5.04
N THR A 199 -17.89 -36.18 -4.84
CA THR A 199 -19.35 -36.42 -4.93
C THR A 199 -19.81 -36.67 -6.38
N ARG A 200 -19.02 -36.27 -7.38
CA ARG A 200 -19.29 -36.48 -8.81
C ARG A 200 -18.70 -37.76 -9.39
N ARG A 201 -17.90 -38.52 -8.63
CA ARG A 201 -17.34 -39.82 -9.03
C ARG A 201 -18.21 -40.95 -8.52
#